data_AF-A0A959WP84-F1
#
_entry.id   AF-A0A959WP84-F1
#
_cell.length_a   1.000
_cell.length_b   1.000
_cell.length_c   1.000
_cell.angle_alpha   90.00
_cell.angle_beta   90.00
_cell.angle_gamma   90.00
#
_symmetry.space_group_name_H-M   'P 1'
#
loop_
_entity.id
_entity.type
_entity.pdbx_description
1 polymer ?
#
loop_
_entity_poly.entity_id
_entity_poly.type
_entity_poly.pdbx_seq_one_letter_code
_entity_poly.pdbx_strand_id
1 'polypeptide(L)'
;ATGTSRREVYDSGHTTNQRVTLVRAEGEPETDDADVSNAYDNAGHVRSFYKQVLNRESIDNRFLDLVLNVHFGTGYNNAFWDGDEMTFGDGDGVIFSGFARSLDVVAHELAHGVTQFTSGLIYKNQSGALNEHFSDVFGTAVTQWVNGEHPADADWLIGDEIMGPDLYGEALRSMRHPGTAYDNPILGT
;
A
#
# COMPACT_ATOMS: atom_id res chain seq x y z
N ALA A 1 10.83 -9.51 23.15
CA ALA A 1 10.91 -8.06 23.42
C ALA A 1 9.49 -7.54 23.53
N THR A 2 9.21 -6.65 24.49
CA THR A 2 7.94 -5.91 24.53
C THR A 2 8.21 -4.56 23.85
N GLY A 3 7.54 -4.31 22.74
CA GLY A 3 7.63 -3.05 22.00
C GLY A 3 6.31 -2.78 21.28
N THR A 4 6.16 -1.58 20.74
CA THR A 4 5.08 -1.23 19.83
C THR A 4 5.72 -0.57 18.62
N SER A 5 5.54 -1.15 17.44
CA SER A 5 5.88 -0.48 16.18
C SER A 5 5.13 0.84 16.10
N ARG A 6 5.82 1.94 15.78
CA ARG A 6 5.25 3.28 15.63
C ARG A 6 5.04 3.59 14.15
N ARG A 7 4.10 4.49 13.84
CA ARG A 7 3.93 5.08 12.51
C ARG A 7 4.48 6.50 12.49
N GLU A 8 5.21 6.83 11.44
CA GLU A 8 5.76 8.17 11.19
C GLU A 8 5.47 8.54 9.73
N VAL A 9 4.61 9.55 9.51
CA VAL A 9 4.27 10.05 8.18
C VAL A 9 5.02 11.33 7.90
N TYR A 10 5.76 11.34 6.79
CA TYR A 10 6.53 12.45 6.29
C TYR A 10 5.91 12.99 5.01
N ASP A 11 5.92 14.31 4.86
CA ASP A 11 5.59 15.02 3.63
C ASP A 11 6.90 15.31 2.87
N SER A 12 7.02 14.76 1.65
CA SER A 12 8.16 14.96 0.74
C SER A 12 8.18 16.33 0.05
N GLY A 13 7.13 17.14 0.22
CA GLY A 13 7.01 18.50 -0.29
C GLY A 13 7.05 18.58 -1.81
N HIS A 14 6.52 17.56 -2.49
CA HIS A 14 6.59 17.37 -3.95
C HIS A 14 8.02 17.28 -4.50
N THR A 15 9.00 17.00 -3.64
CA THR A 15 10.37 16.66 -4.03
C THR A 15 10.51 15.13 -4.14
N THR A 16 11.64 14.66 -4.69
CA THR A 16 11.96 13.22 -4.71
C THR A 16 12.84 12.81 -3.54
N ASN A 17 12.76 13.52 -2.41
CA ASN A 17 13.46 13.17 -1.17
C ASN A 17 12.46 12.59 -0.17
N GLN A 18 12.85 11.53 0.53
CA GLN A 18 12.10 10.96 1.65
C GLN A 18 12.48 11.66 2.96
N ARG A 19 11.65 11.49 3.99
CA ARG A 19 11.84 11.99 5.37
C ARG A 19 12.13 13.50 5.46
N VAL A 20 11.45 14.30 4.64
CA VAL A 20 11.67 15.76 4.58
C VAL A 20 11.05 16.46 5.78
N THR A 21 9.72 16.37 5.95
CA THR A 21 9.01 16.98 7.09
C THR A 21 8.13 15.95 7.75
N LEU A 22 8.35 15.65 9.04
CA LEU A 22 7.43 14.82 9.82
C LEU A 22 6.13 15.60 10.03
N VAL A 23 5.02 15.06 9.53
CA VAL A 23 3.70 15.72 9.58
C VAL A 23 2.68 14.99 10.45
N ARG A 24 2.90 13.70 10.76
CA ARG A 24 2.08 12.96 11.73
C ARG A 24 2.86 11.80 12.37
N ALA A 25 2.87 11.74 13.70
CA ALA A 25 3.47 10.65 14.48
C ALA A 25 2.43 9.73 15.15
N GLU A 26 2.90 8.60 15.70
CA GLU A 26 2.04 7.67 16.44
C GLU A 26 1.29 8.38 17.60
N GLY A 27 -0.03 8.24 17.64
CA GLY A 27 -0.90 8.86 18.65
C GLY A 27 -1.31 10.32 18.37
N GLU A 28 -0.78 10.95 17.33
CA GLU A 28 -1.21 12.31 16.95
C GLU A 28 -2.57 12.31 16.22
N PRO A 29 -3.36 13.40 16.38
CA PRO A 29 -4.66 13.52 15.74
C PRO A 29 -4.56 13.50 14.20
N GLU A 30 -5.70 13.30 13.54
CA GLU A 30 -5.82 13.46 12.10
C GLU A 30 -5.44 14.87 11.64
N THR A 31 -5.00 14.98 10.40
CA THR A 31 -4.65 16.22 9.73
C THR A 31 -5.69 16.56 8.67
N ASP A 32 -5.74 17.82 8.22
CA ASP A 32 -6.61 18.21 7.09
C ASP A 32 -6.09 17.68 5.74
N ASP A 33 -4.93 17.03 5.73
CA ASP A 33 -4.33 16.40 4.57
C ASP A 33 -4.79 14.95 4.45
N ALA A 34 -5.50 14.65 3.36
CA ALA A 34 -6.10 13.35 3.13
C ALA A 34 -5.03 12.26 2.91
N ASP A 35 -3.94 12.54 2.20
CA ASP A 35 -2.92 11.53 1.93
C ASP A 35 -2.12 11.19 3.19
N VAL A 36 -1.84 12.20 4.03
CA VAL A 36 -1.26 11.96 5.37
C VAL A 36 -2.16 11.08 6.22
N SER A 37 -3.47 11.34 6.21
CA SER A 37 -4.44 10.56 6.98
C SER A 37 -4.56 9.13 6.45
N ASN A 38 -4.74 8.97 5.14
CA ASN A 38 -4.85 7.67 4.47
C ASN A 38 -3.60 6.82 4.70
N ALA A 39 -2.40 7.36 4.51
CA ALA A 39 -1.15 6.63 4.72
C ALA A 39 -1.04 6.13 6.18
N TYR A 40 -1.36 6.98 7.15
CA TYR A 40 -1.31 6.65 8.57
C TYR A 40 -2.31 5.55 8.97
N ASP A 41 -3.54 5.68 8.51
CA ASP A 41 -4.64 4.80 8.88
C ASP A 41 -4.52 3.45 8.17
N ASN A 42 -4.24 3.44 6.87
CA ASN A 42 -4.03 2.22 6.10
C ASN A 42 -2.83 1.41 6.63
N ALA A 43 -1.69 2.06 6.93
CA ALA A 43 -0.56 1.38 7.58
C ALA A 43 -0.94 0.83 8.97
N GLY A 44 -1.80 1.53 9.70
CA GLY A 44 -2.35 1.07 10.98
C GLY A 44 -3.21 -0.17 10.85
N HIS A 45 -4.06 -0.23 9.81
CA HIS A 45 -4.87 -1.39 9.47
C HIS A 45 -4.00 -2.61 9.12
N VAL A 46 -3.00 -2.43 8.27
CA VAL A 46 -2.04 -3.49 7.91
C VAL A 46 -1.32 -4.03 9.15
N ARG A 47 -0.76 -3.14 9.98
CA ARG A 47 -0.12 -3.52 11.25
C ARG A 47 -1.08 -4.30 12.15
N SER A 48 -2.33 -3.87 12.23
CA SER A 48 -3.37 -4.51 13.04
C SER A 48 -3.75 -5.88 12.52
N PHE A 49 -3.88 -6.06 11.21
CA PHE A 49 -4.13 -7.36 10.58
C PHE A 49 -3.01 -8.34 10.90
N TYR A 50 -1.75 -7.97 10.67
CA TYR A 50 -0.60 -8.83 10.96
C TYR A 50 -0.56 -9.24 12.44
N LYS A 51 -0.87 -8.32 13.36
CA LYS A 51 -0.90 -8.61 14.78
C LYS A 51 -2.07 -9.51 15.19
N GLN A 52 -3.30 -9.16 14.79
CA GLN A 52 -4.51 -9.79 15.30
C GLN A 52 -4.81 -11.12 14.61
N VAL A 53 -4.52 -11.22 13.31
CA VAL A 53 -4.82 -12.41 12.50
C VAL A 53 -3.63 -13.37 12.46
N LEU A 54 -2.42 -12.85 12.33
CA LEU A 54 -1.21 -13.67 12.12
C LEU A 54 -0.28 -13.74 13.33
N ASN A 55 -0.62 -13.05 14.43
CA ASN A 55 0.23 -12.91 15.61
C ASN A 55 1.68 -12.49 15.27
N ARG A 56 1.82 -11.60 14.28
CA ARG A 56 3.09 -11.06 13.80
C ARG A 56 3.26 -9.61 14.25
N GLU A 57 4.41 -9.29 14.82
CA GLU A 57 4.71 -7.94 15.34
C GLU A 57 5.34 -7.05 14.26
N SER A 58 4.52 -6.26 13.55
CA SER A 58 4.93 -5.45 12.38
C SER A 58 5.46 -6.31 11.21
N ILE A 59 5.98 -5.66 10.16
CA ILE A 59 6.40 -6.33 8.92
C ILE A 59 7.65 -7.21 9.10
N ASP A 60 8.48 -6.97 10.11
CA ASP A 60 9.70 -7.76 10.38
C ASP A 60 9.56 -8.76 11.54
N ASN A 61 8.38 -8.83 12.18
CA ASN A 61 8.11 -9.58 13.40
C ASN A 61 8.95 -9.19 14.63
N ARG A 62 9.52 -7.98 14.62
CA ARG A 62 10.32 -7.42 15.73
C ARG A 62 10.01 -5.94 15.94
N PHE A 63 8.76 -5.56 15.72
CA PHE A 63 8.24 -4.21 15.99
C PHE A 63 8.89 -3.10 15.15
N LEU A 64 9.32 -3.38 13.91
CA LEU A 64 9.81 -2.34 13.00
C LEU A 64 8.81 -1.18 12.90
N ASP A 65 9.29 0.05 13.07
CA ASP A 65 8.50 1.26 12.86
C ASP A 65 8.14 1.41 11.37
N LEU A 66 6.93 1.89 11.09
CA LEU A 66 6.44 2.10 9.73
C LEU A 66 6.63 3.56 9.36
N VAL A 67 7.59 3.81 8.47
CA VAL A 67 7.87 5.15 7.93
C VAL A 67 7.22 5.28 6.57
N LEU A 68 6.44 6.34 6.40
CA LEU A 68 5.53 6.56 5.28
C LEU A 68 5.81 7.95 4.69
N ASN A 69 6.07 8.04 3.39
CA ASN A 69 6.37 9.29 2.71
C ASN A 69 5.26 9.62 1.70
N VAL A 70 4.55 10.72 1.89
CA VAL A 70 3.50 11.21 0.98
C VAL A 70 3.99 12.41 0.16
N HIS A 71 3.27 12.77 -0.89
CA HIS A 71 3.62 13.86 -1.81
C HIS A 71 5.01 13.71 -2.42
N PHE A 72 5.37 12.47 -2.79
CA PHE A 72 6.63 12.19 -3.44
C PHE A 72 6.58 12.56 -4.92
N GLY A 73 7.45 13.49 -5.33
CA GLY A 73 7.48 14.02 -6.70
C GLY A 73 6.23 14.85 -7.06
N THR A 74 6.04 15.11 -8.35
CA THR A 74 4.84 15.81 -8.87
C THR A 74 4.23 14.97 -9.96
N GLY A 75 2.94 14.62 -9.83
CA GLY A 75 2.29 13.72 -10.79
C GLY A 75 2.91 12.31 -10.78
N TYR A 76 3.45 11.87 -9.64
CA TYR A 76 4.19 10.62 -9.58
C TYR A 76 3.24 9.43 -9.54
N ASN A 77 3.21 8.67 -10.63
CA ASN A 77 2.31 7.55 -10.83
C ASN A 77 2.86 6.24 -10.26
N ASN A 78 3.25 6.23 -8.98
CA ASN A 78 3.65 4.98 -8.31
C ASN A 78 3.63 5.09 -6.77
N ALA A 79 3.60 3.93 -6.12
CA ALA A 79 3.99 3.74 -4.73
C ALA A 79 5.04 2.62 -4.64
N PHE A 80 5.83 2.60 -3.57
CA PHE A 80 6.82 1.54 -3.39
C PHE A 80 7.29 1.38 -1.93
N TRP A 81 7.64 0.15 -1.58
CA TRP A 81 8.57 -0.20 -0.49
C TRP A 81 10.01 -0.27 -1.01
N ASP A 82 10.94 0.48 -0.43
CA ASP A 82 12.34 0.55 -0.89
C ASP A 82 13.32 -0.38 -0.15
N GLY A 83 12.85 -1.07 0.89
CA GLY A 83 13.68 -1.88 1.78
C GLY A 83 13.76 -1.36 3.21
N ASP A 84 13.41 -0.10 3.44
CA ASP A 84 13.36 0.57 4.75
C ASP A 84 12.06 1.33 5.00
N GLU A 85 11.51 1.99 3.97
CA GLU A 85 10.35 2.85 4.11
C GLU A 85 9.40 2.81 2.91
N MET A 86 8.18 3.29 3.16
CA MET A 86 7.09 3.39 2.20
C MET A 86 7.07 4.76 1.54
N THR A 87 6.76 4.81 0.25
CA THR A 87 6.64 6.06 -0.52
C THR A 87 5.43 6.05 -1.42
N PHE A 88 4.69 7.16 -1.44
CA PHE A 88 3.46 7.34 -2.20
C PHE A 88 3.54 8.60 -3.06
N GLY A 89 3.27 8.44 -4.35
CA GLY A 89 2.97 9.56 -5.23
C GLY A 89 1.49 9.94 -5.19
N ASP A 90 1.20 11.17 -5.61
CA ASP A 90 -0.16 11.72 -5.63
C ASP A 90 -0.94 11.32 -6.91
N GLY A 91 -0.28 10.63 -7.85
CA GLY A 91 -0.81 10.41 -9.19
C GLY A 91 -0.86 11.70 -10.02
N ASP A 92 -1.12 11.56 -11.31
CA ASP A 92 -1.22 12.67 -12.27
C ASP A 92 -2.64 13.28 -12.35
N GLY A 93 -3.60 12.70 -11.63
CA GLY A 93 -5.02 13.11 -11.65
C GLY A 93 -5.76 12.74 -12.94
N VAL A 94 -5.12 11.98 -13.84
CA VAL A 94 -5.68 11.54 -15.13
C VAL A 94 -5.73 10.03 -15.19
N ILE A 95 -4.58 9.38 -15.08
CA ILE A 95 -4.44 7.92 -15.06
C ILE A 95 -4.58 7.41 -13.64
N PHE A 96 -3.91 8.08 -12.69
CA PHE A 96 -3.93 7.69 -11.29
C PHE A 96 -4.28 8.84 -10.38
N SER A 97 -5.00 8.50 -9.32
CA SER A 97 -5.23 9.30 -8.12
C SER A 97 -4.16 8.97 -7.06
N GLY A 98 -4.19 9.67 -5.92
CA GLY A 98 -3.19 9.49 -4.85
C GLY A 98 -3.09 8.07 -4.34
N PHE A 99 -1.89 7.50 -4.29
CA PHE A 99 -1.68 6.08 -4.02
C PHE A 99 -1.88 5.69 -2.54
N ALA A 100 -1.75 6.65 -1.62
CA ALA A 100 -1.95 6.43 -0.19
C ALA A 100 -3.40 6.08 0.17
N ARG A 101 -4.36 6.45 -0.68
CA ARG A 101 -5.80 6.26 -0.44
C ARG A 101 -6.24 4.79 -0.43
N SER A 102 -5.54 3.95 -1.18
CA SER A 102 -5.95 2.58 -1.49
C SER A 102 -5.37 1.62 -0.47
N LEU A 103 -6.23 1.03 0.37
CA LEU A 103 -5.78 0.16 1.46
C LEU A 103 -5.02 -1.06 0.95
N ASP A 104 -5.51 -1.68 -0.13
CA ASP A 104 -4.89 -2.83 -0.76
C ASP A 104 -3.50 -2.52 -1.36
N VAL A 105 -3.30 -1.34 -1.94
CA VAL A 105 -2.00 -0.86 -2.43
C VAL A 105 -1.04 -0.64 -1.26
N VAL A 106 -1.47 0.06 -0.20
CA VAL A 106 -0.64 0.25 1.00
C VAL A 106 -0.25 -1.10 1.63
N ALA A 107 -1.19 -2.04 1.68
CA ALA A 107 -0.99 -3.38 2.18
C ALA A 107 -0.06 -4.22 1.27
N HIS A 108 -0.20 -4.09 -0.06
CA HIS A 108 0.67 -4.71 -1.05
C HIS A 108 2.13 -4.31 -0.83
N GLU A 109 2.39 -3.02 -0.71
CA GLU A 109 3.76 -2.52 -0.56
C GLU A 109 4.38 -2.94 0.79
N LEU A 110 3.62 -2.88 1.88
CA LEU A 110 4.09 -3.38 3.19
C LEU A 110 4.31 -4.91 3.20
N ALA A 111 3.58 -5.65 2.36
CA ALA A 111 3.79 -7.09 2.19
C ALA A 111 5.10 -7.43 1.45
N HIS A 112 5.65 -6.52 0.63
CA HIS A 112 7.03 -6.67 0.15
C HIS A 112 8.03 -6.67 1.31
N GLY A 113 7.84 -5.79 2.30
CA GLY A 113 8.65 -5.79 3.52
C GLY A 113 8.53 -7.11 4.29
N VAL A 114 7.33 -7.68 4.40
CA VAL A 114 7.15 -9.02 5.00
C VAL A 114 7.91 -10.08 4.22
N THR A 115 7.81 -10.08 2.89
CA THR A 115 8.55 -11.00 2.02
C THR A 115 10.06 -10.86 2.20
N GLN A 116 10.57 -9.63 2.31
CA GLN A 116 11.97 -9.32 2.59
C GLN A 116 12.44 -9.93 3.92
N PHE A 117 11.67 -9.78 5.00
CA PHE A 117 12.03 -10.29 6.33
C PHE A 117 11.65 -11.76 6.56
N THR A 118 11.21 -12.48 5.52
CA THR A 118 10.85 -13.91 5.60
C THR A 118 11.53 -14.72 4.51
N SER A 119 10.86 -14.96 3.37
CA SER A 119 11.37 -15.81 2.30
C SER A 119 12.48 -15.17 1.46
N GLY A 120 12.56 -13.84 1.42
CA GLY A 120 13.55 -13.12 0.62
C GLY A 120 13.47 -13.43 -0.87
N LEU A 121 12.24 -13.60 -1.41
CA LEU A 121 12.03 -13.90 -2.82
C LEU A 121 12.59 -12.77 -3.67
N ILE A 122 13.64 -13.07 -4.44
CA ILE A 122 14.27 -12.09 -5.32
C ILE A 122 13.31 -11.64 -6.40
N TYR A 123 13.41 -10.37 -6.78
CA TYR A 123 12.53 -9.74 -7.77
C TYR A 123 12.93 -10.11 -9.21
N LYS A 124 12.81 -11.40 -9.54
CA LYS A 124 13.24 -11.94 -10.84
C LYS A 124 12.48 -13.19 -11.24
N ASN A 125 12.06 -13.27 -12.50
CA ASN A 125 11.38 -14.44 -13.08
C ASN A 125 10.21 -14.88 -12.19
N GLN A 126 10.06 -16.20 -11.97
CA GLN A 126 9.01 -16.77 -11.12
C GLN A 126 9.13 -16.35 -9.66
N SER A 127 10.33 -16.08 -9.16
CA SER A 127 10.51 -15.59 -7.78
C SER A 127 9.93 -14.18 -7.63
N GLY A 128 10.14 -13.32 -8.63
CA GLY A 128 9.52 -11.99 -8.67
C GLY A 128 8.01 -12.06 -8.80
N ALA A 129 7.50 -12.93 -9.68
CA ALA A 129 6.06 -13.14 -9.83
C ALA A 129 5.40 -13.65 -8.53
N LEU A 130 6.09 -14.51 -7.77
CA LEU A 130 5.60 -14.95 -6.45
C LEU A 130 5.67 -13.82 -5.41
N ASN A 131 6.70 -12.99 -5.45
CA ASN A 131 6.81 -11.82 -4.56
C ASN A 131 5.60 -10.88 -4.75
N GLU A 132 5.33 -10.49 -6.00
CA GLU A 132 4.13 -9.72 -6.38
C GLU A 132 2.82 -10.40 -5.96
N HIS A 133 2.70 -11.69 -6.25
CA HIS A 133 1.50 -12.45 -5.91
C HIS A 133 1.22 -12.45 -4.40
N PHE A 134 2.25 -12.63 -3.56
CA PHE A 134 2.08 -12.56 -2.12
C PHE A 134 1.64 -11.17 -1.66
N SER A 135 2.18 -10.11 -2.28
CA SER A 135 1.75 -8.75 -2.00
C SER A 135 0.28 -8.51 -2.35
N ASP A 136 -0.19 -8.96 -3.53
CA ASP A 136 -1.61 -8.90 -3.91
C ASP A 136 -2.51 -9.70 -2.95
N VAL A 137 -2.08 -10.90 -2.54
CA VAL A 137 -2.82 -11.75 -1.58
C VAL A 137 -2.99 -11.04 -0.24
N PHE A 138 -1.92 -10.45 0.31
CA PHE A 138 -2.02 -9.71 1.57
C PHE A 138 -2.79 -8.41 1.41
N GLY A 139 -2.65 -7.70 0.29
CA GLY A 139 -3.47 -6.54 -0.06
C GLY A 139 -4.96 -6.85 0.06
N THR A 140 -5.39 -7.87 -0.67
CA THR A 140 -6.79 -8.34 -0.66
C THR A 140 -7.23 -8.82 0.73
N ALA A 141 -6.40 -9.62 1.41
CA ALA A 141 -6.77 -10.19 2.72
C ALA A 141 -6.91 -9.11 3.82
N VAL A 142 -6.05 -8.08 3.78
CA VAL A 142 -6.15 -6.94 4.70
C VAL A 142 -7.43 -6.16 4.43
N THR A 143 -7.71 -5.82 3.17
CA THR A 143 -8.94 -5.09 2.80
C THR A 143 -10.20 -5.82 3.23
N GLN A 144 -10.29 -7.12 2.91
CA GLN A 144 -11.42 -7.95 3.33
C GLN A 144 -11.59 -8.00 4.87
N TRP A 145 -10.47 -8.08 5.60
CA TRP A 145 -10.51 -8.09 7.06
C TRP A 145 -10.97 -6.76 7.65
N VAL A 146 -10.49 -5.63 7.12
CA VAL A 146 -10.88 -4.28 7.57
C VAL A 146 -12.36 -4.03 7.29
N ASN A 147 -12.84 -4.40 6.11
CA ASN A 147 -14.23 -4.17 5.69
C ASN A 147 -15.21 -5.22 6.27
N GLY A 148 -14.71 -6.28 6.89
CA GLY A 148 -15.54 -7.40 7.37
C GLY A 148 -16.20 -8.17 6.23
N GLU A 149 -15.58 -8.17 5.05
CA GLU A 149 -16.09 -8.81 3.86
C GLU A 149 -15.87 -10.31 3.89
N HIS A 150 -16.88 -11.05 3.44
CA HIS A 150 -16.71 -12.47 3.17
C HIS A 150 -16.01 -12.64 1.82
N PRO A 151 -14.99 -13.53 1.68
CA PRO A 151 -14.21 -13.65 0.45
C PRO A 151 -15.02 -13.98 -0.82
N ALA A 152 -16.20 -14.59 -0.67
CA ALA A 152 -17.09 -14.86 -1.79
C ALA A 152 -17.67 -13.58 -2.43
N ASP A 153 -17.86 -12.54 -1.61
CA ASP A 153 -18.55 -11.30 -1.95
C ASP A 153 -17.59 -10.14 -2.29
N ALA A 154 -16.30 -10.26 -1.91
CA ALA A 154 -15.26 -9.30 -2.24
C ALA A 154 -15.01 -9.19 -3.76
N ASP A 155 -14.51 -8.03 -4.21
CA ASP A 155 -14.25 -7.71 -5.61
C ASP A 155 -13.08 -8.50 -6.23
N TRP A 156 -12.04 -8.78 -5.43
CA TRP A 156 -10.74 -9.32 -5.86
C TRP A 156 -10.01 -8.45 -6.90
N LEU A 157 -10.20 -7.13 -6.82
CA LEU A 157 -9.47 -6.14 -7.59
C LEU A 157 -8.25 -5.66 -6.81
N ILE A 158 -7.24 -5.20 -7.54
CA ILE A 158 -6.05 -4.58 -6.96
C ILE A 158 -5.90 -3.19 -7.55
N GLY A 159 -5.88 -2.17 -6.70
CA GLY A 159 -5.68 -0.77 -7.05
C GLY A 159 -6.84 -0.19 -7.87
N ASP A 160 -8.08 -0.55 -7.59
CA ASP A 160 -9.25 0.09 -8.18
C ASP A 160 -9.46 1.51 -7.61
N GLU A 161 -9.14 1.73 -6.34
CA GLU A 161 -9.32 3.04 -5.70
C GLU A 161 -8.27 4.09 -6.12
N ILE A 162 -7.17 3.67 -6.75
CA ILE A 162 -6.14 4.58 -7.30
C ILE A 162 -6.40 4.97 -8.74
N MET A 163 -7.41 4.41 -9.41
CA MET A 163 -7.67 4.77 -10.80
C MET A 163 -8.13 6.23 -10.91
N GLY A 164 -7.74 6.89 -11.98
CA GLY A 164 -8.17 8.26 -12.28
C GLY A 164 -9.69 8.33 -12.48
N PRO A 165 -10.31 9.52 -12.31
CA PRO A 165 -11.77 9.67 -12.39
C PRO A 165 -12.40 9.18 -13.70
N ASP A 166 -11.68 9.31 -14.81
CA ASP A 166 -12.14 8.89 -16.14
C ASP A 166 -11.92 7.39 -16.41
N LEU A 167 -11.20 6.69 -15.53
CA LEU A 167 -10.97 5.23 -15.55
C LEU A 167 -11.82 4.50 -14.51
N TYR A 168 -12.94 5.11 -14.10
CA TYR A 168 -13.84 4.54 -13.10
C TYR A 168 -14.31 3.12 -13.47
N GLY A 169 -14.17 2.19 -12.54
CA GLY A 169 -14.54 0.78 -12.71
C GLY A 169 -13.41 -0.11 -13.24
N GLU A 170 -12.25 0.45 -13.53
CA GLU A 170 -11.02 -0.30 -13.80
C GLU A 170 -10.22 -0.54 -12.52
N ALA A 171 -9.23 -1.43 -12.60
CA ALA A 171 -8.24 -1.68 -11.57
C ALA A 171 -6.91 -2.04 -12.22
N LEU A 172 -5.80 -2.04 -11.48
CA LEU A 172 -4.53 -2.53 -12.01
C LEU A 172 -4.57 -4.03 -12.34
N ARG A 173 -5.19 -4.83 -11.46
CA ARG A 173 -5.27 -6.28 -11.62
C ARG A 173 -6.59 -6.83 -11.08
N SER A 174 -6.97 -8.00 -11.58
CA SER A 174 -8.02 -8.83 -11.00
C SER A 174 -7.42 -10.15 -10.59
N MET A 175 -7.49 -10.49 -9.30
CA MET A 175 -7.06 -11.79 -8.81
C MET A 175 -8.05 -12.89 -9.21
N ARG A 176 -9.33 -12.55 -9.38
CA ARG A 176 -10.39 -13.50 -9.76
C ARG A 176 -10.32 -13.85 -11.26
N HIS A 177 -10.06 -12.86 -12.10
CA HIS A 177 -9.98 -13.02 -13.56
C HIS A 177 -8.74 -12.27 -14.11
N PRO A 178 -7.53 -12.84 -13.97
CA PRO A 178 -6.32 -12.18 -14.46
C PRO A 178 -6.41 -11.80 -15.94
N GLY A 179 -6.04 -10.56 -16.26
CA GLY A 179 -6.09 -10.01 -17.62
C GLY A 179 -7.42 -9.35 -18.00
N THR A 180 -8.32 -9.08 -17.05
CA THR A 180 -9.61 -8.41 -17.33
C THR A 180 -9.85 -7.14 -16.52
N ALA A 181 -8.81 -6.60 -15.87
CA ALA A 181 -8.96 -5.48 -14.93
C ALA A 181 -9.15 -4.12 -15.62
N TYR A 182 -8.62 -3.98 -16.84
CA TYR A 182 -8.75 -2.81 -17.70
C TYR A 182 -8.68 -3.24 -19.17
N ASP A 183 -9.28 -2.46 -20.06
CA ASP A 183 -9.13 -2.56 -21.52
C ASP A 183 -9.46 -1.19 -22.11
N ASN A 184 -8.45 -0.32 -22.22
CA ASN A 184 -8.65 1.04 -22.70
C ASN A 184 -7.42 1.59 -23.48
N PRO A 185 -7.58 2.67 -24.27
CA PRO A 185 -6.50 3.22 -25.08
C PRO A 185 -5.31 3.83 -24.31
N ILE A 186 -5.45 4.09 -23.01
CA ILE A 186 -4.44 4.73 -22.16
C ILE A 186 -3.53 3.67 -21.53
N LEU A 187 -4.11 2.64 -20.92
CA LEU A 187 -3.38 1.56 -20.22
C LEU A 187 -3.12 0.33 -21.09
N GLY A 188 -3.86 0.18 -22.19
CA GLY A 188 -3.79 -0.97 -23.08
C GLY A 188 -4.65 -2.14 -22.59
N THR A 189 -4.17 -3.35 -22.86
CA THR A 189 -4.78 -4.64 -22.52
C THR A 189 -3.79 -5.53 -21.78
#